data_AF-A0A920UDR2-F1
#
_entry.id   AF-A0A920UDR2-F1
#
_cell.length_a   1.000
_cell.length_b   1.000
_cell.length_c   1.000
_cell.angle_alpha   90.00
_cell.angle_beta   90.00
_cell.angle_gamma   90.00
#
_symmetry.space_group_name_H-M   'P 1'
#
loop_
_entity.id
_entity.type
_entity.pdbx_description
1 polymer ?
#
loop_
_entity_poly.entity_id
_entity_poly.type
_entity_poly.pdbx_seq_one_letter_code
_entity_poly.pdbx_strand_id
1 'polypeptide(L)'
;MTTNTASAVKELREVTGVAMMDCKKALVETNGNMEEAKNFLRKKGQAKALKKSSRETREGAVGFSSSEDGKTAGLVQVTCETDFVARNEKFQEFIKKLADQVSVNGENDLLQQILINGEGNVEGMLTDTIAELGENMQILNSKKFKITHGLIGGYIHSNGKIGVAVPIETDQPCDDDRLKFLAKDIAMHIAAFQAEAVKPDQVPEEVLEKEKEVLLPRPGNLGSLKISLKK
;
A
#
# COMPACT_ATOMS: atom_id res chain seq x y z
N MET A 1 -43.18 1.28 -19.06
CA MET A 1 -42.81 0.26 -18.07
C MET A 1 -41.82 0.89 -17.11
N THR A 2 -42.10 0.91 -15.82
CA THR A 2 -41.28 1.57 -14.80
C THR A 2 -39.97 0.80 -14.60
N THR A 3 -38.90 1.24 -15.26
CA THR A 3 -37.56 0.62 -15.29
C THR A 3 -36.74 0.79 -13.99
N ASN A 4 -37.37 1.18 -12.88
CA ASN A 4 -36.76 1.40 -11.56
C ASN A 4 -37.32 0.42 -10.51
N THR A 5 -37.28 -0.89 -10.80
CA THR A 5 -37.72 -1.91 -9.85
C THR A 5 -36.74 -2.02 -8.69
N ALA A 6 -37.23 -2.36 -7.49
CA ALA A 6 -36.37 -2.58 -6.32
C ALA A 6 -35.30 -3.67 -6.57
N SER A 7 -35.61 -4.63 -7.46
CA SER A 7 -34.67 -5.66 -7.91
C SER A 7 -33.49 -5.08 -8.69
N ALA A 8 -33.73 -4.20 -9.68
CA ALA A 8 -32.67 -3.59 -10.46
C ALA A 8 -31.74 -2.72 -9.61
N VAL A 9 -32.30 -2.00 -8.63
CA VAL A 9 -31.51 -1.21 -7.67
C VAL A 9 -30.63 -2.13 -6.80
N LYS A 10 -31.18 -3.25 -6.34
CA LYS A 10 -30.45 -4.24 -5.54
C LYS A 10 -29.31 -4.87 -6.34
N GLU A 11 -29.58 -5.30 -7.57
CA GLU A 11 -28.58 -5.88 -8.48
C GLU A 11 -27.43 -4.89 -8.75
N LEU A 12 -27.75 -3.63 -9.10
CA LEU A 12 -26.73 -2.61 -9.32
C LEU A 12 -25.88 -2.39 -8.06
N ARG A 13 -26.48 -2.41 -6.87
CA ARG A 13 -25.75 -2.31 -5.61
C ARG A 13 -24.86 -3.52 -5.35
N GLU A 14 -25.32 -4.73 -5.64
CA GLU A 14 -24.53 -5.95 -5.45
C GLU A 14 -23.30 -5.96 -6.34
N VAL A 15 -23.43 -5.47 -7.59
CA VAL A 15 -22.32 -5.41 -8.54
C VAL A 15 -21.36 -4.25 -8.23
N THR A 16 -21.87 -3.10 -7.78
CA THR A 16 -21.04 -1.88 -7.62
C THR A 16 -20.60 -1.58 -6.19
N GLY A 17 -21.23 -2.19 -5.18
CA GLY A 17 -20.99 -1.87 -3.77
C GLY A 17 -21.52 -0.49 -3.31
N VAL A 18 -22.03 0.34 -4.22
CA VAL A 18 -22.43 1.72 -3.93
C VAL A 18 -23.74 1.79 -3.13
N ALA A 19 -23.90 2.84 -2.32
CA ALA A 19 -25.10 3.08 -1.53
C ALA A 19 -26.42 2.97 -2.35
N MET A 20 -27.43 2.34 -1.76
CA MET A 20 -28.70 1.99 -2.43
C MET A 20 -29.38 3.18 -3.11
N MET A 21 -29.39 4.34 -2.46
CA MET A 21 -30.01 5.55 -3.01
C MET A 21 -29.24 6.14 -4.20
N ASP A 22 -27.92 5.97 -4.23
CA ASP A 22 -27.12 6.38 -5.37
C ASP A 22 -27.33 5.43 -6.55
N CYS A 23 -27.47 4.13 -6.31
CA CYS A 23 -27.86 3.15 -7.34
C CYS A 23 -29.24 3.47 -7.92
N LYS A 24 -30.23 3.80 -7.07
CA LYS A 24 -31.56 4.21 -7.52
C LYS A 24 -31.51 5.48 -8.36
N LYS A 25 -30.75 6.49 -7.92
CA LYS A 25 -30.57 7.73 -8.69
C LYS A 25 -29.91 7.47 -10.04
N ALA A 26 -28.88 6.64 -10.09
CA ALA A 26 -28.22 6.29 -11.34
C ALA A 26 -29.21 5.65 -12.33
N LEU A 27 -30.00 4.67 -11.89
CA LEU A 27 -31.02 4.05 -12.73
C LEU A 27 -32.11 5.04 -13.17
N VAL A 28 -32.48 6.01 -12.35
CA VAL A 28 -33.41 7.08 -12.76
C VAL A 28 -32.80 7.94 -13.87
N GLU A 29 -31.56 8.40 -13.71
CA GLU A 29 -30.87 9.26 -14.68
C GLU A 29 -30.55 8.54 -16.00
N THR A 30 -30.40 7.22 -15.97
CA THR A 30 -30.10 6.40 -17.16
C THR A 30 -31.32 5.63 -17.68
N ASN A 31 -32.52 6.01 -17.25
CA ASN A 31 -33.78 5.38 -17.66
C ASN A 31 -33.82 3.85 -17.43
N GLY A 32 -33.06 3.37 -16.45
CA GLY A 32 -32.93 1.96 -16.05
C GLY A 32 -31.93 1.16 -16.89
N ASN A 33 -31.14 1.81 -17.75
CA ASN A 33 -30.04 1.14 -18.44
C ASN A 33 -28.90 0.84 -17.44
N MET A 34 -28.62 -0.45 -17.26
CA MET A 34 -27.66 -0.94 -16.28
C MET A 34 -26.21 -0.53 -16.59
N GLU A 35 -25.78 -0.63 -17.85
CA GLU A 35 -24.40 -0.28 -18.25
C GLU A 35 -24.18 1.23 -18.19
N GLU A 36 -25.17 2.02 -18.60
CA GLU A 36 -25.12 3.47 -18.43
C GLU A 36 -25.14 3.84 -16.93
N ALA A 37 -25.93 3.15 -16.10
CA ALA A 37 -25.98 3.41 -14.66
C ALA A 37 -24.63 3.13 -13.98
N LYS A 38 -23.95 2.03 -14.36
CA LYS A 38 -22.58 1.73 -13.91
C LYS A 38 -21.61 2.85 -14.30
N ASN A 39 -21.65 3.28 -15.55
CA ASN A 39 -20.81 4.39 -16.04
C ASN A 39 -21.10 5.71 -15.34
N PHE A 40 -22.38 6.00 -15.05
CA PHE A 40 -22.81 7.16 -14.29
C PHE A 40 -22.26 7.12 -12.86
N LEU A 41 -22.37 5.97 -12.19
CA LEU A 41 -21.83 5.77 -10.84
C LEU A 41 -20.32 5.93 -10.81
N ARG A 42 -19.59 5.41 -11.80
CA ARG A 42 -18.13 5.56 -11.91
C ARG A 42 -17.71 7.02 -11.99
N LYS A 43 -18.32 7.80 -12.89
CA LYS A 43 -18.06 9.25 -13.01
C LYS A 43 -18.40 9.99 -11.71
N LYS A 44 -19.51 9.63 -11.07
CA LYS A 44 -19.90 10.21 -9.78
C LYS A 44 -18.94 9.84 -8.66
N GLY A 45 -18.40 8.62 -8.67
CA GLY A 45 -17.37 8.12 -7.76
C GLY A 45 -16.11 8.96 -7.84
N GLN A 46 -15.61 9.22 -9.06
CA GLN A 46 -14.45 10.09 -9.28
C GLN A 46 -14.65 11.49 -8.69
N ALA A 47 -15.82 12.09 -8.92
CA ALA A 47 -16.15 13.40 -8.36
C ALA A 47 -16.22 13.38 -6.81
N LYS A 48 -16.69 12.27 -6.22
CA LYS A 48 -16.70 12.11 -4.75
C LYS A 48 -15.29 11.91 -4.20
N ALA A 49 -14.47 11.10 -4.84
CA ALA A 49 -13.08 10.88 -4.45
C ALA A 49 -12.29 12.19 -4.50
N LEU A 50 -12.45 12.98 -5.57
CA LEU A 50 -11.83 14.31 -5.68
C LEU A 50 -12.30 15.27 -4.58
N LYS A 51 -13.57 15.24 -4.18
CA LYS A 51 -14.07 16.04 -3.06
C LYS A 51 -13.56 15.58 -1.70
N LYS A 52 -13.15 14.32 -1.58
CA LYS A 52 -12.61 13.73 -0.35
C LYS A 52 -11.09 13.85 -0.27
N SER A 53 -10.40 14.05 -1.39
CA SER A 53 -8.93 14.04 -1.46
C SER A 53 -8.25 15.09 -0.59
N SER A 54 -8.95 16.18 -0.25
CA SER A 54 -8.46 17.24 0.64
C SER A 54 -8.56 16.88 2.13
N ARG A 55 -9.20 15.77 2.49
CA ARG A 55 -9.34 15.33 3.88
C ARG A 55 -8.08 14.61 4.33
N GLU A 56 -7.68 14.83 5.57
CA GLU A 56 -6.47 14.20 6.10
C GLU A 56 -6.64 12.69 6.27
N THR A 57 -5.63 11.93 5.86
CA THR A 57 -5.55 10.47 6.06
C THR A 57 -4.39 10.16 7.00
N ARG A 58 -4.70 9.79 8.25
CA ARG A 58 -3.69 9.50 9.29
C ARG A 58 -3.64 8.02 9.68
N GLU A 59 -4.59 7.24 9.17
CA GLU A 59 -4.69 5.80 9.35
C GLU A 59 -4.39 5.08 8.03
N GLY A 60 -4.37 3.76 8.03
CA GLY A 60 -4.08 2.98 6.83
C GLY A 60 -3.42 1.63 7.13
N ALA A 61 -2.95 0.98 6.06
CA ALA A 61 -2.21 -0.28 6.18
C ALA A 61 -1.21 -0.46 5.02
N VAL A 62 -0.32 -1.43 5.21
CA VAL A 62 0.68 -1.85 4.24
C VAL A 62 0.30 -3.22 3.68
N GLY A 63 0.38 -3.37 2.36
CA GLY A 63 0.22 -4.62 1.64
C GLY A 63 1.55 -5.16 1.15
N PHE A 64 1.71 -6.48 1.22
CA PHE A 64 2.85 -7.19 0.67
C PHE A 64 2.35 -8.40 -0.12
N SER A 65 2.93 -8.62 -1.30
CA SER A 65 2.71 -9.81 -2.12
C SER A 65 4.02 -10.24 -2.77
N SER A 66 4.22 -11.54 -2.93
CA SER A 66 5.36 -12.15 -3.60
C SER A 66 4.89 -13.17 -4.63
N SER A 67 5.60 -13.29 -5.75
CA SER A 67 5.35 -14.35 -6.72
C SER A 67 5.57 -15.73 -6.12
N GLU A 68 4.98 -16.75 -6.74
CA GLU A 68 5.12 -18.15 -6.30
C GLU A 68 6.58 -18.61 -6.27
N ASP A 69 7.40 -18.12 -7.20
CA ASP A 69 8.84 -18.40 -7.25
C ASP A 69 9.68 -17.52 -6.30
N GLY A 70 9.04 -16.59 -5.58
CA GLY A 70 9.68 -15.69 -4.61
C GLY A 70 10.60 -14.62 -5.21
N LYS A 71 10.67 -14.49 -6.54
CA LYS A 71 11.65 -13.62 -7.23
C LYS A 71 11.14 -12.22 -7.52
N THR A 72 9.83 -12.00 -7.44
CA THR A 72 9.20 -10.68 -7.53
C THR A 72 8.32 -10.44 -6.34
N ALA A 73 8.26 -9.19 -5.89
CA ALA A 73 7.37 -8.80 -4.81
C ALA A 73 6.90 -7.36 -4.97
N GLY A 74 5.72 -7.07 -4.42
CA GLY A 74 5.15 -5.74 -4.34
C GLY A 74 4.91 -5.38 -2.89
N LEU A 75 5.37 -4.19 -2.50
CA LEU A 75 5.07 -3.57 -1.22
C LEU A 75 4.32 -2.27 -1.50
N VAL A 76 3.19 -2.05 -0.84
CA VAL A 76 2.37 -0.86 -1.04
C VAL A 76 1.83 -0.32 0.28
N GLN A 77 1.85 0.99 0.43
CA GLN A 77 1.30 1.70 1.58
C GLN A 77 0.09 2.50 1.14
N VAL A 78 -1.04 2.27 1.80
CA VAL A 78 -2.29 3.00 1.55
C VAL A 78 -2.77 3.63 2.85
N THR A 79 -3.11 4.91 2.78
CA THR A 79 -3.68 5.66 3.90
C THR A 79 -5.20 5.81 3.76
N CYS A 80 -5.89 5.96 4.89
CA CYS A 80 -7.31 6.25 5.00
C CYS A 80 -7.60 7.23 6.16
N GLU A 81 -8.85 7.67 6.31
CA GLU A 81 -9.22 8.64 7.36
C GLU A 81 -9.23 7.97 8.75
N THR A 82 -9.80 6.77 8.88
CA THR A 82 -10.03 6.10 10.18
C THR A 82 -9.44 4.69 10.28
N ASP A 83 -9.24 4.22 11.51
CA ASP A 83 -8.75 2.87 11.80
C ASP A 83 -9.82 1.78 11.56
N PHE A 84 -11.11 2.16 11.63
CA PHE A 84 -12.23 1.29 11.27
C PHE A 84 -12.17 0.87 9.79
N VAL A 85 -11.90 1.82 8.89
CA VAL A 85 -11.69 1.51 7.47
C VAL A 85 -10.39 0.75 7.27
N ALA A 86 -9.31 1.10 7.97
CA ALA A 86 -8.05 0.38 7.86
C ALA A 86 -8.19 -1.11 8.19
N ARG A 87 -9.08 -1.50 9.10
CA ARG A 87 -9.35 -2.90 9.48
C ARG A 87 -10.49 -3.56 8.70
N ASN A 88 -11.16 -2.82 7.82
CA ASN A 88 -12.29 -3.34 7.05
C ASN A 88 -11.82 -4.38 6.02
N GLU A 89 -12.57 -5.48 5.88
CA GLU A 89 -12.23 -6.58 4.95
C GLU A 89 -12.04 -6.09 3.51
N LYS A 90 -12.88 -5.18 3.02
CA LYS A 90 -12.78 -4.66 1.65
C LYS A 90 -11.54 -3.81 1.43
N PHE A 91 -11.14 -3.04 2.44
CA PHE A 91 -9.89 -2.28 2.40
C PHE A 91 -8.67 -3.21 2.39
N GLN A 92 -8.71 -4.27 3.19
CA GLN A 92 -7.66 -5.29 3.22
C GLN A 92 -7.56 -6.06 1.89
N GLU A 93 -8.69 -6.41 1.28
CA GLU A 93 -8.74 -7.01 -0.05
C GLU A 93 -8.20 -6.06 -1.13
N PHE A 94 -8.57 -4.78 -1.09
CA PHE A 94 -8.05 -3.75 -1.98
C PHE A 94 -6.52 -3.65 -1.89
N ILE A 95 -5.97 -3.54 -0.68
CA ILE A 95 -4.53 -3.47 -0.46
C ILE A 95 -3.81 -4.71 -0.97
N LYS A 96 -4.38 -5.91 -0.74
CA LYS A 96 -3.81 -7.15 -1.25
C LYS A 96 -3.75 -7.16 -2.78
N LYS A 97 -4.87 -6.85 -3.45
CA LYS A 97 -4.93 -6.75 -4.92
C LYS A 97 -3.94 -5.72 -5.46
N LEU A 98 -3.76 -4.61 -4.75
CA LEU A 98 -2.80 -3.58 -5.13
C LEU A 98 -1.36 -4.07 -4.94
N ALA A 99 -1.06 -4.82 -3.89
CA ALA A 99 0.26 -5.43 -3.70
C ALA A 99 0.56 -6.46 -4.80
N ASP A 100 -0.44 -7.26 -5.20
CA ASP A 100 -0.35 -8.19 -6.35
C ASP A 100 -0.11 -7.42 -7.67
N GLN A 101 -0.83 -6.32 -7.89
CA GLN A 101 -0.60 -5.44 -9.04
C GLN A 101 0.85 -4.91 -9.05
N VAL A 102 1.35 -4.44 -7.91
CA VAL A 102 2.71 -3.87 -7.79
C VAL A 102 3.77 -4.96 -8.00
N SER A 103 3.56 -6.19 -7.53
CA SER A 103 4.53 -7.27 -7.72
C SER A 103 4.75 -7.61 -9.20
N VAL A 104 3.67 -7.56 -9.99
CA VAL A 104 3.71 -7.85 -11.43
C VAL A 104 4.12 -6.62 -12.24
N ASN A 105 3.45 -5.49 -12.05
CA ASN A 105 3.50 -4.32 -12.93
C ASN A 105 4.04 -3.04 -12.27
N GLY A 106 4.35 -3.05 -10.97
CA GLY A 106 4.66 -1.87 -10.13
C GLY A 106 5.90 -1.05 -10.47
N GLU A 107 5.95 -0.57 -11.70
CA GLU A 107 6.88 0.40 -12.25
C GLU A 107 6.23 1.79 -12.25
N ASN A 108 6.73 2.73 -13.05
CA ASN A 108 6.25 4.11 -13.06
C ASN A 108 4.74 4.21 -13.37
N ASP A 109 4.10 5.26 -12.85
CA ASP A 109 2.69 5.62 -13.08
C ASP A 109 1.66 4.57 -12.62
N LEU A 110 1.86 4.00 -11.42
CA LEU A 110 0.99 2.96 -10.84
C LEU A 110 -0.52 3.23 -11.00
N LEU A 111 -0.98 4.47 -10.78
CA LEU A 111 -2.40 4.83 -10.90
C LEU A 111 -2.98 4.58 -12.30
N GLN A 112 -2.19 4.78 -13.35
CA GLN A 112 -2.64 4.61 -14.74
C GLN A 112 -2.57 3.16 -15.23
N GLN A 113 -1.91 2.28 -14.48
CA GLN A 113 -1.70 0.90 -14.89
C GLN A 113 -3.02 0.15 -15.00
N ILE A 114 -3.15 -0.62 -16.08
CA ILE A 114 -4.22 -1.60 -16.24
C ILE A 114 -4.06 -2.68 -15.18
N LEU A 115 -5.18 -3.07 -14.58
CA LEU A 115 -5.19 -4.12 -13.57
C LEU A 115 -4.75 -5.45 -14.19
N ILE A 116 -4.08 -6.30 -13.42
CA ILE A 116 -3.59 -7.62 -13.85
C ILE A 116 -4.69 -8.54 -14.41
N ASN A 117 -5.95 -8.35 -14.01
CA ASN A 117 -7.10 -9.09 -14.56
C ASN A 117 -7.61 -8.53 -15.90
N GLY A 118 -7.07 -7.40 -16.38
CA GLY A 118 -7.46 -6.73 -17.62
C GLY A 118 -8.67 -5.80 -17.50
N GLU A 119 -9.28 -5.66 -16.33
CA GLU A 119 -10.53 -4.92 -16.14
C GLU A 119 -10.28 -3.60 -15.41
N GLY A 120 -10.18 -2.50 -16.17
CA GLY A 120 -9.98 -1.16 -15.59
C GLY A 120 -8.52 -0.88 -15.21
N ASN A 121 -8.32 0.11 -14.34
CA ASN A 121 -7.00 0.57 -13.90
C ASN A 121 -6.96 0.81 -12.39
N VAL A 122 -5.76 1.03 -11.85
CA VAL A 122 -5.55 1.22 -10.40
C VAL A 122 -6.30 2.45 -9.86
N GLU A 123 -6.33 3.57 -10.60
CA GLU A 123 -7.08 4.76 -10.21
C GLU A 123 -8.58 4.47 -10.06
N GLY A 124 -9.15 3.70 -10.99
CA GLY A 124 -10.54 3.24 -10.93
C GLY A 124 -10.79 2.39 -9.70
N MET A 125 -9.93 1.39 -9.46
CA MET A 125 -10.03 0.52 -8.28
C MET A 125 -9.97 1.32 -6.96
N LEU A 126 -9.07 2.31 -6.86
CA LEU A 126 -8.99 3.21 -5.70
C LEU A 126 -10.28 4.03 -5.55
N THR A 127 -10.76 4.62 -6.65
CA THR A 127 -11.97 5.45 -6.66
C THR A 127 -13.21 4.67 -6.24
N ASP A 128 -13.35 3.44 -6.73
CA ASP A 128 -14.48 2.56 -6.41
C ASP A 128 -14.45 2.19 -4.92
N THR A 129 -13.25 1.88 -4.39
CA THR A 129 -13.06 1.60 -2.95
C THR A 129 -13.41 2.82 -2.08
N ILE A 130 -13.03 4.04 -2.49
CA ILE A 130 -13.42 5.30 -1.83
C ILE A 130 -14.93 5.52 -1.88
N ALA A 131 -15.57 5.22 -3.01
CA ALA A 131 -17.02 5.37 -3.18
C ALA A 131 -17.80 4.39 -2.31
N GLU A 132 -17.27 3.17 -2.13
CA GLU A 132 -17.87 2.10 -1.35
C GLU A 132 -17.70 2.31 0.17
N LEU A 133 -16.49 2.60 0.63
CA LEU A 133 -16.20 2.76 2.07
C LEU A 133 -16.46 4.19 2.56
N GLY A 134 -16.54 5.17 1.65
CA GLY A 134 -16.95 6.52 1.98
C GLY A 134 -15.90 7.35 2.73
N GLU A 135 -14.62 6.99 2.65
CA GLU A 135 -13.49 7.74 3.22
C GLU A 135 -12.48 8.11 2.14
N ASN A 136 -11.71 9.19 2.34
CA ASN A 136 -10.53 9.47 1.55
C ASN A 136 -9.50 8.35 1.72
N MET A 137 -8.86 7.97 0.62
CA MET A 137 -7.76 7.03 0.61
C MET A 137 -6.70 7.48 -0.38
N GLN A 138 -5.43 7.22 -0.06
CA GLN A 138 -4.31 7.57 -0.93
C GLN A 138 -3.30 6.44 -0.96
N ILE A 139 -2.76 6.16 -2.14
CA ILE A 139 -1.57 5.31 -2.29
C ILE A 139 -0.38 6.21 -2.00
N LEU A 140 0.25 6.03 -0.83
CA LEU A 140 1.33 6.90 -0.37
C LEU A 140 2.68 6.48 -0.95
N ASN A 141 2.93 5.18 -1.02
CA ASN A 141 4.16 4.63 -1.56
C ASN A 141 3.93 3.23 -2.12
N SER A 142 4.73 2.86 -3.11
CA SER A 142 4.73 1.51 -3.67
C SER A 142 6.13 1.18 -4.18
N LYS A 143 6.55 -0.07 -3.98
CA LYS A 143 7.83 -0.56 -4.47
C LYS A 143 7.69 -1.98 -5.00
N LYS A 144 8.08 -2.17 -6.26
CA LYS A 144 8.34 -3.49 -6.85
C LYS A 144 9.78 -3.89 -6.58
N PHE A 145 9.95 -5.14 -6.18
CA PHE A 145 11.23 -5.81 -6.01
C PHE A 145 11.33 -6.92 -7.04
N LYS A 146 12.53 -7.12 -7.59
CA LYS A 146 12.84 -8.19 -8.52
C LYS A 146 14.27 -8.64 -8.31
N ILE A 147 14.47 -9.94 -8.18
CA ILE A 147 15.78 -10.58 -8.05
C ILE A 147 15.90 -11.73 -9.06
N THR A 148 17.12 -12.23 -9.26
CA THR A 148 17.39 -13.33 -10.20
C THR A 148 17.39 -14.70 -9.50
N HIS A 149 18.15 -14.81 -8.41
CA HIS A 149 18.28 -16.01 -7.58
C HIS A 149 18.07 -15.64 -6.11
N GLY A 150 17.62 -16.59 -5.31
CA GLY A 150 17.26 -16.39 -3.92
C GLY A 150 15.76 -16.15 -3.76
N LEU A 151 15.38 -15.33 -2.78
CA LEU A 151 13.96 -15.01 -2.54
C LEU A 151 13.76 -13.67 -1.83
N ILE A 152 12.54 -13.14 -1.95
CA ILE A 152 12.11 -11.94 -1.24
C ILE A 152 11.22 -12.33 -0.06
N GLY A 153 11.72 -12.13 1.15
CA GLY A 153 10.94 -12.31 2.39
C GLY A 153 10.11 -11.07 2.69
N GLY A 154 8.93 -11.25 3.27
CA GLY A 154 8.07 -10.15 3.69
C GLY A 154 7.50 -10.35 5.09
N TYR A 155 7.31 -9.24 5.80
CA TYR A 155 6.64 -9.22 7.09
C TYR A 155 5.77 -7.97 7.23
N ILE A 156 4.50 -8.18 7.56
CA ILE A 156 3.58 -7.13 7.98
C ILE A 156 3.39 -7.28 9.49
N HIS A 157 3.69 -6.23 10.24
CA HIS A 157 3.50 -6.24 11.69
C HIS A 157 2.02 -6.32 12.05
N SER A 158 1.69 -6.84 13.23
CA SER A 158 0.31 -7.16 13.64
C SER A 158 -0.66 -5.98 13.62
N ASN A 159 -0.16 -4.74 13.68
CA ASN A 159 -0.97 -3.53 13.57
C ASN A 159 -1.29 -3.11 12.12
N GLY A 160 -0.73 -3.81 11.12
CA GLY A 160 -0.92 -3.54 9.69
C GLY A 160 -0.20 -2.30 9.16
N LYS A 161 0.42 -1.48 10.03
CA LYS A 161 1.01 -0.17 9.66
C LYS A 161 2.48 -0.25 9.26
N ILE A 162 3.16 -1.32 9.64
CA ILE A 162 4.57 -1.55 9.32
C ILE A 162 4.65 -2.77 8.41
N GLY A 163 5.24 -2.59 7.23
CA GLY A 163 5.54 -3.68 6.31
C GLY A 163 6.98 -3.59 5.83
N VAL A 164 7.65 -4.73 5.79
CA VAL A 164 9.05 -4.86 5.38
C VAL A 164 9.14 -5.93 4.30
N ALA A 165 9.91 -5.65 3.26
CA ALA A 165 10.31 -6.60 2.23
C ALA A 165 11.84 -6.68 2.17
N VAL A 166 12.38 -7.90 2.18
CA VAL A 166 13.81 -8.20 2.23
C VAL A 166 14.18 -9.09 1.05
N PRO A 167 14.72 -8.51 -0.05
CA PRO A 167 15.33 -9.32 -1.10
C PRO A 167 16.63 -9.95 -0.59
N ILE A 168 16.70 -11.28 -0.60
CA ILE A 168 17.94 -12.03 -0.36
C ILE A 168 18.36 -12.67 -1.67
N GLU A 169 19.47 -12.19 -2.21
CA GLU A 169 20.07 -12.75 -3.42
C GLU A 169 21.10 -13.82 -3.09
N THR A 170 21.14 -14.87 -3.90
CA THR A 170 22.13 -15.94 -3.81
C THR A 170 22.91 -16.03 -5.13
N ASP A 171 24.17 -16.49 -5.07
CA ASP A 171 24.98 -16.60 -6.30
C ASP A 171 24.41 -17.62 -7.29
N GLN A 172 23.67 -18.62 -6.80
CA GLN A 172 23.05 -19.71 -7.56
C GLN A 172 21.60 -19.92 -7.13
N PRO A 173 20.74 -20.57 -7.95
CA PRO A 173 19.39 -20.95 -7.54
C PRO A 173 19.38 -21.72 -6.21
N CYS A 174 18.48 -21.34 -5.31
CA CYS A 174 18.37 -21.93 -3.97
C CYS A 174 16.90 -21.98 -3.54
N ASP A 175 16.34 -23.19 -3.50
CA ASP A 175 14.93 -23.42 -3.13
C ASP A 175 14.79 -23.97 -1.70
N ASP A 176 15.82 -23.78 -0.87
CA ASP A 176 15.83 -24.28 0.50
C ASP A 176 14.88 -23.46 1.39
N ASP A 177 13.99 -24.14 2.11
CA ASP A 177 13.05 -23.49 3.03
C ASP A 177 13.75 -22.68 4.13
N ARG A 178 15.00 -23.01 4.50
CA ARG A 178 15.81 -22.22 5.44
C ARG A 178 16.01 -20.78 4.96
N LEU A 179 16.12 -20.56 3.65
CA LEU A 179 16.23 -19.22 3.10
C LEU A 179 14.93 -18.43 3.32
N LYS A 180 13.77 -19.09 3.25
CA LYS A 180 12.45 -18.46 3.47
C LYS A 180 12.30 -18.03 4.93
N PHE A 181 12.68 -18.90 5.86
CA PHE A 181 12.69 -18.58 7.29
C PHE A 181 13.65 -17.43 7.60
N LEU A 182 14.88 -17.47 7.07
CA LEU A 182 15.86 -16.41 7.25
C LEU A 182 15.35 -15.06 6.76
N ALA A 183 14.78 -14.99 5.55
CA ALA A 183 14.29 -13.73 4.99
C ALA A 183 13.13 -13.15 5.80
N LYS A 184 12.24 -14.01 6.30
CA LYS A 184 11.15 -13.59 7.19
C LYS A 184 11.67 -13.10 8.53
N ASP A 185 12.62 -13.79 9.15
CA ASP A 185 13.19 -13.40 10.44
C ASP A 185 13.95 -12.07 10.34
N ILE A 186 14.67 -11.84 9.25
CA ILE A 186 15.31 -10.55 8.97
C ILE A 186 14.25 -9.46 8.76
N ALA A 187 13.18 -9.73 8.01
CA ALA A 187 12.10 -8.77 7.83
C ALA A 187 11.43 -8.39 9.15
N MET A 188 11.23 -9.37 10.05
CA MET A 188 10.72 -9.14 11.40
C MET A 188 11.70 -8.32 12.25
N HIS A 189 13.00 -8.61 12.17
CA HIS A 189 14.03 -7.85 12.87
C HIS A 189 14.01 -6.38 12.44
N ILE A 190 14.00 -6.11 11.13
CA ILE A 190 13.96 -4.75 10.57
C ILE A 190 12.68 -4.01 10.98
N ALA A 191 11.54 -4.72 11.05
CA ALA A 191 10.28 -4.11 11.50
C ALA A 191 10.33 -3.66 12.97
N ALA A 192 11.11 -4.33 13.82
CA ALA A 192 11.32 -3.96 15.22
C ALA A 192 12.46 -2.94 15.40
N PHE A 193 13.51 -3.05 14.57
CA PHE A 193 14.72 -2.23 14.61
C PHE A 193 14.96 -1.66 13.23
N GLN A 194 14.54 -0.42 13.01
CA GLN A 194 14.72 0.25 11.74
C GLN A 194 16.21 0.38 11.42
N ALA A 195 16.67 -0.42 10.45
CA ALA A 195 18.03 -0.37 9.95
C ALA A 195 18.17 0.72 8.89
N GLU A 196 19.14 1.62 9.08
CA GLU A 196 19.44 2.68 8.10
C GLU A 196 20.11 2.11 6.83
N ALA A 197 20.88 1.03 6.99
CA ALA A 197 21.64 0.42 5.93
C ALA A 197 21.89 -1.08 6.18
N VAL A 198 22.25 -1.83 5.13
CA VAL A 198 22.60 -3.26 5.23
C VAL A 198 24.02 -3.43 5.79
N LYS A 199 24.94 -2.52 5.44
CA LYS A 199 26.32 -2.51 5.91
C LYS A 199 26.69 -1.16 6.52
N PRO A 200 27.68 -1.10 7.44
CA PRO A 200 28.09 0.16 8.06
C PRO A 200 28.61 1.22 7.06
N ASP A 201 29.28 0.79 5.99
CA ASP A 201 29.84 1.66 4.95
C ASP A 201 28.79 2.25 3.98
N GLN A 202 27.54 1.79 4.08
CA GLN A 202 26.41 2.30 3.29
C GLN A 202 25.64 3.41 4.02
N VAL A 203 25.96 3.70 5.28
CA VAL A 203 25.32 4.79 6.03
C VAL A 203 25.77 6.12 5.43
N PRO A 204 24.84 7.03 5.05
CA PRO A 204 25.21 8.33 4.49
C PRO A 204 26.11 9.13 5.43
N GLU A 205 27.12 9.78 4.87
CA GLU A 205 28.08 10.57 5.65
C GLU A 205 27.39 11.71 6.42
N GLU A 206 26.33 12.30 5.86
CA GLU A 206 25.50 13.31 6.53
C GLU A 206 24.86 12.79 7.83
N VAL A 207 24.40 11.54 7.85
CA VAL A 207 23.84 10.89 9.05
C VAL A 207 24.95 10.70 10.09
N LEU A 208 26.11 10.21 9.65
CA LEU A 208 27.26 10.01 10.54
C LEU A 208 27.76 11.32 11.15
N GLU A 209 27.88 12.39 10.37
CA GLU A 209 28.31 13.71 10.85
C GLU A 209 27.29 14.31 11.82
N LYS A 210 25.99 14.21 11.51
CA LYS A 210 24.93 14.67 12.42
C LYS A 210 24.96 13.94 13.76
N GLU A 211 25.14 12.62 13.75
CA GLU A 211 25.28 11.85 14.99
C GLU A 211 26.56 12.22 15.76
N LYS A 212 27.68 12.46 15.06
CA LYS A 212 28.91 12.97 15.69
C LYS A 212 28.70 14.32 16.36
N GLU A 213 27.98 15.26 15.75
CA GLU A 213 27.69 16.57 16.35
C GLU A 213 26.84 16.48 17.62
N VAL A 214 25.93 15.51 17.69
CA VAL A 214 25.10 15.26 18.89
C VAL A 214 25.93 14.63 20.01
N LEU A 215 26.78 13.65 19.66
CA LEU A 215 27.58 12.90 20.63
C LEU A 215 28.84 13.65 21.08
N LEU A 216 29.37 14.54 20.24
CA LEU A 216 30.48 15.42 20.61
C LEU A 216 29.94 16.58 21.45
N PRO A 217 30.46 16.76 22.69
CA PRO A 217 29.98 17.81 23.56
C PRO A 217 30.23 19.19 22.95
N ARG A 218 29.19 20.06 22.95
CA ARG A 218 29.33 21.46 22.53
C ARG A 218 30.41 22.16 23.37
N PRO A 219 31.31 22.94 22.74
CA PRO A 219 32.34 23.70 23.45
C PRO A 219 31.65 24.73 24.35
N GLY A 220 31.51 24.40 25.63
CA GLY A 220 30.86 25.25 26.62
C GLY A 220 30.20 24.51 27.79
N ASN A 221 29.87 23.22 27.65
CA ASN A 221 29.19 22.46 28.72
C ASN A 221 30.08 21.44 29.46
N LEU A 222 31.41 21.54 29.28
CA LEU A 222 32.38 20.67 29.95
C LEU A 222 33.19 21.48 30.97
N GLY A 223 32.58 21.70 32.13
CA GLY A 223 33.36 21.72 33.36
C GLY A 223 34.05 20.35 33.51
N SER A 224 35.35 20.31 33.22
CA SER A 224 36.30 19.26 33.67
C SER A 224 36.18 17.82 33.15
N LEU A 225 35.65 17.53 31.97
CA LEU A 225 35.81 16.20 31.35
C LEU A 225 36.35 16.27 29.93
N LYS A 226 37.69 16.35 29.81
CA LYS A 226 38.41 15.96 28.59
C LYS A 226 38.34 14.43 28.45
N ILE A 227 37.17 13.87 28.17
CA ILE A 227 37.09 12.48 27.72
C ILE A 227 37.48 12.46 26.24
N SER A 228 38.55 11.75 25.96
CA SER A 228 39.03 11.47 24.60
C SER A 228 38.04 10.56 23.86
N LEU A 229 36.97 11.14 23.31
CA LEU A 229 35.96 10.48 22.47
C LEU A 229 36.48 10.14 21.05
N LYS A 230 37.79 9.86 20.91
CA LYS A 230 38.47 9.58 19.63
C LYS A 230 38.77 8.09 19.40
N LYS A 231 38.15 7.19 20.16
CA LYS A 231 38.24 5.74 19.95
C LYS A 231 36.85 5.15 19.81
#